data_AF-A0A0H4R187-F1
#
_entry.id   AF-A0A0H4R187-F1
#
_cell.length_a   1.000
_cell.length_b   1.000
_cell.length_c   1.000
_cell.angle_alpha   90.00
_cell.angle_beta   90.00
_cell.angle_gamma   90.00
#
_symmetry.space_group_name_H-M   'P 1'
#
loop_
_entity.id
_entity.type
_entity.pdbx_description
1 polymer ?
#
loop_
_entity_poly.entity_id
_entity_poly.type
_entity_poly.pdbx_seq_one_letter_code
_entity_poly.pdbx_strand_id
1 'polypeptide(L)'
;MSRPNEFQTALSGFSKSEEFATLKGFPADFTNDTVNVFSQMMAEYGYKTLKSWNADVLSDILLALEETADKDDSDESNTILIFTYDVIRSFLQYAAANNYLGSTPQKLDEMLDDFEAESGLQGPPMPFDLDKSEPVEMQDFDDGLPQWLEYVYNDIDAYTQKWADEYVKSPNWKERQKGVTKDLVATSISILTDYAYGIYRKTPKTWTKTAIDGVLTTRFVSNANFSDEEYRLIGPALTGLLDFVADKGWLNKKRAENYTRWIDDAAVEMVELSKDPSNFGTSKLVANKMLEQGIDMTDQDAVDKFIDEINENGGIDSLKDDNFDPSELIDDEEDDDFDVNELIGNPELLANVAEMYDGDKKQKFLSNPRKDEWNSRKWDKNTAIDVHNQGVQFGLLLLLQADTYNWTNPDAVKVVADIVDVLYAQNIETPQQWSTATWKEFGTWVREEQPAGEMDLLNDLLTMLGNVGIFPAKKIKQLLSALNGNVVSLDKVRKSKGKIKHKKKR
;
A
#
# COMPACT_ATOMS: atom_id res chain seq x y z
N MET A 1 17.75 -35.85 28.30
CA MET A 1 17.21 -35.75 26.93
C MET A 1 15.74 -35.44 27.06
N SER A 2 15.33 -34.21 26.72
CA SER A 2 13.90 -33.84 26.74
C SER A 2 13.19 -34.60 25.63
N ARG A 3 11.98 -35.13 25.90
CA ARG A 3 11.18 -35.74 24.85
C ARG A 3 10.86 -34.66 23.81
N PRO A 4 10.90 -34.95 22.50
CA PRO A 4 10.41 -34.02 21.50
C PRO A 4 8.97 -33.60 21.86
N ASN A 5 8.65 -32.32 21.67
CA ASN A 5 7.26 -31.83 21.78
C ASN A 5 6.37 -32.71 20.87
N GLU A 6 5.16 -33.05 21.30
CA GLU A 6 4.20 -33.92 20.59
C GLU A 6 4.05 -33.48 19.12
N PHE A 7 3.95 -32.17 18.91
CA PHE A 7 3.89 -31.55 17.58
C PHE A 7 5.14 -31.84 16.72
N GLN A 8 6.34 -31.73 17.29
CA GLN A 8 7.59 -32.03 16.57
C GLN A 8 7.71 -33.51 16.20
N THR A 9 7.11 -34.40 17.00
CA THR A 9 7.01 -35.83 16.66
C THR A 9 6.07 -36.03 15.48
N ALA A 10 4.91 -35.37 15.48
CA ALA A 10 3.96 -35.43 14.37
C ALA A 10 4.57 -34.86 13.08
N LEU A 11 5.18 -33.68 13.13
CA LEU A 11 5.83 -33.04 11.98
C LEU A 11 6.96 -33.91 11.39
N SER A 12 7.81 -34.48 12.24
CA SER A 12 8.87 -35.38 11.77
C SER A 12 8.31 -36.65 11.11
N GLY A 13 7.17 -37.15 11.57
CA GLY A 13 6.52 -38.31 10.96
C GLY A 13 5.80 -37.96 9.66
N PHE A 14 5.19 -36.77 9.58
CA PHE A 14 4.52 -36.25 8.38
C PHE A 14 5.47 -36.20 7.19
N SER A 15 6.69 -35.66 7.34
CA SER A 15 7.70 -35.61 6.26
C SER A 15 8.09 -36.96 5.63
N LYS A 16 7.63 -38.08 6.21
CA LYS A 16 7.87 -39.46 5.75
C LYS A 16 6.59 -40.21 5.36
N SER A 17 5.45 -39.54 5.41
CA SER A 17 4.13 -40.15 5.24
C SER A 17 3.69 -40.17 3.78
N GLU A 18 2.62 -40.94 3.50
CA GLU A 18 2.01 -40.97 2.17
C GLU A 18 1.30 -39.65 1.85
N GLU A 19 0.76 -38.99 2.86
CA GLU A 19 0.13 -37.67 2.76
C GLU A 19 1.14 -36.59 2.38
N PHE A 20 2.36 -36.60 2.91
CA PHE A 20 3.40 -35.67 2.43
C PHE A 20 3.82 -35.97 0.98
N ALA A 21 3.75 -37.23 0.55
CA ALA A 21 4.08 -37.60 -0.83
C ALA A 21 3.07 -37.08 -1.86
N THR A 22 1.85 -36.67 -1.45
CA THR A 22 0.87 -36.03 -2.34
C THR A 22 1.28 -34.60 -2.71
N LEU A 23 2.07 -33.93 -1.86
CA LEU A 23 2.63 -32.58 -2.06
C LEU A 23 3.84 -32.57 -3.00
N LYS A 24 3.72 -33.29 -4.12
CA LYS A 24 4.82 -33.46 -5.07
C LYS A 24 5.21 -32.12 -5.69
N GLY A 25 6.40 -31.63 -5.36
CA GLY A 25 6.96 -30.38 -5.88
C GLY A 25 7.07 -29.27 -4.82
N PHE A 26 6.39 -29.42 -3.68
CA PHE A 26 6.51 -28.47 -2.57
C PHE A 26 7.92 -28.53 -1.95
N PRO A 27 8.62 -27.39 -1.76
CA PRO A 27 9.85 -27.30 -1.01
C PRO A 27 9.62 -27.73 0.43
N ALA A 28 10.52 -28.57 0.95
CA ALA A 28 10.41 -29.09 2.31
C ALA A 28 10.38 -27.97 3.36
N ASP A 29 11.12 -26.89 3.15
CA ASP A 29 11.16 -25.74 4.06
C ASP A 29 9.80 -25.02 4.08
N PHE A 30 9.21 -24.73 2.91
CA PHE A 30 7.85 -24.17 2.81
C PHE A 30 6.83 -25.04 3.54
N THR A 31 6.81 -26.35 3.27
CA THR A 31 5.86 -27.27 3.92
C THR A 31 6.03 -27.29 5.43
N ASN A 32 7.27 -27.29 5.94
CA ASN A 32 7.53 -27.27 7.38
C ASN A 32 7.11 -25.93 8.01
N ASP A 33 7.43 -24.82 7.36
CA ASP A 33 7.13 -23.47 7.83
C ASP A 33 5.63 -23.24 7.88
N THR A 34 4.88 -23.62 6.84
CA THR A 34 3.41 -23.56 6.83
C THR A 34 2.79 -24.32 8.00
N VAL A 35 3.23 -25.56 8.26
CA VAL A 35 2.70 -26.35 9.38
C VAL A 35 3.09 -25.75 10.73
N ASN A 36 4.30 -25.19 10.86
CA ASN A 36 4.74 -24.49 12.07
C ASN A 36 3.92 -23.22 12.33
N VAL A 37 3.71 -22.38 11.32
CA VAL A 37 2.91 -21.15 11.41
C VAL A 37 1.46 -21.49 11.75
N PHE A 38 0.87 -22.47 11.08
CA PHE A 38 -0.48 -22.94 11.40
C PHE A 38 -0.58 -23.41 12.86
N SER A 39 0.42 -24.13 13.37
CA SER A 39 0.45 -24.52 14.78
C SER A 39 0.62 -23.36 15.75
N GLN A 40 1.32 -22.29 15.37
CA GLN A 40 1.44 -21.08 16.18
C GLN A 40 0.10 -20.36 16.27
N MET A 41 -0.56 -20.18 15.13
CA MET A 41 -1.92 -19.62 15.06
C MET A 41 -2.89 -20.44 15.93
N MET A 42 -2.93 -21.77 15.81
CA MET A 42 -3.75 -22.60 16.70
C MET A 42 -3.44 -22.39 18.19
N ALA A 43 -2.17 -22.18 18.55
CA ALA A 43 -1.77 -21.94 19.93
C ALA A 43 -2.19 -20.55 20.45
N GLU A 44 -2.21 -19.53 19.61
CA GLU A 44 -2.69 -18.17 19.91
C GLU A 44 -4.19 -18.18 20.22
N TYR A 45 -4.98 -18.97 19.48
CA TYR A 45 -6.39 -19.21 19.75
C TYR A 45 -6.65 -20.16 20.95
N GLY A 46 -5.60 -20.52 21.70
CA GLY A 46 -5.69 -21.33 22.92
C GLY A 46 -5.61 -22.84 22.71
N TYR A 47 -5.45 -23.32 21.47
CA TYR A 47 -5.39 -24.73 21.09
C TYR A 47 -3.93 -25.23 21.03
N LYS A 48 -3.26 -25.24 22.18
CA LYS A 48 -1.81 -25.48 22.31
C LYS A 48 -1.34 -26.92 22.05
N THR A 49 -2.26 -27.88 21.92
CA THR A 49 -1.93 -29.30 21.69
C THR A 49 -2.71 -29.84 20.50
N LEU A 50 -2.11 -30.73 19.71
CA LEU A 50 -2.78 -31.37 18.57
C LEU A 50 -4.09 -32.06 19.00
N LYS A 51 -4.14 -32.59 20.23
CA LYS A 51 -5.34 -33.20 20.79
C LYS A 51 -6.52 -32.25 21.00
N SER A 52 -6.25 -30.95 21.11
CA SER A 52 -7.29 -29.93 21.21
C SER A 52 -7.86 -29.53 19.84
N TRP A 53 -7.18 -29.89 18.74
CA TRP A 53 -7.59 -29.59 17.38
C TRP A 53 -8.65 -30.60 16.95
N ASN A 54 -9.91 -30.15 16.91
CA ASN A 54 -11.04 -30.95 16.47
C ASN A 54 -11.67 -30.28 15.24
N ALA A 55 -12.58 -31.00 14.56
CA ALA A 55 -13.16 -30.53 13.30
C ALA A 55 -13.77 -29.12 13.40
N ASP A 56 -14.48 -28.82 14.49
CA ASP A 56 -15.21 -27.56 14.63
C ASP A 56 -14.20 -26.38 14.73
N VAL A 57 -13.15 -26.55 15.55
CA VAL A 57 -12.07 -25.55 15.69
C VAL A 57 -11.27 -25.38 14.40
N LEU A 58 -10.98 -26.48 13.72
CA LEU A 58 -10.22 -26.44 12.46
C LEU A 58 -11.02 -25.71 11.38
N SER A 59 -12.34 -25.92 11.33
CA SER A 59 -13.24 -25.20 10.42
C SER A 59 -13.18 -23.69 10.66
N ASP A 60 -13.31 -23.24 11.91
CA ASP A 60 -13.29 -21.81 12.25
C ASP A 60 -11.97 -21.13 11.83
N ILE A 61 -10.85 -21.81 12.02
CA ILE A 61 -9.52 -21.28 11.69
C ILE A 61 -9.26 -21.28 10.18
N LEU A 62 -9.74 -22.30 9.46
CA LEU A 62 -9.64 -22.35 8.00
C LEU A 62 -10.49 -21.24 7.35
N LEU A 63 -11.70 -20.99 7.87
CA LEU A 63 -12.54 -19.86 7.43
C LEU A 63 -11.89 -18.50 7.71
N ALA A 64 -11.19 -18.35 8.84
CA ALA A 64 -10.46 -17.11 9.13
C ALA A 64 -9.28 -16.88 8.16
N LEU A 65 -8.59 -17.96 7.75
CA LEU A 65 -7.55 -17.88 6.71
C LEU A 65 -8.12 -17.50 5.35
N GLU A 66 -9.25 -18.08 4.97
CA GLU A 66 -9.99 -17.73 3.75
C GLU A 66 -10.44 -16.26 3.77
N GLU A 67 -11.11 -15.81 4.84
CA GLU A 67 -11.56 -14.42 4.99
C GLU A 67 -10.41 -13.42 4.95
N THR A 68 -9.22 -13.82 5.45
CA THR A 68 -8.03 -12.98 5.37
C THR A 68 -7.50 -12.87 3.94
N ALA A 69 -7.53 -13.98 3.18
CA ALA A 69 -7.14 -13.97 1.78
C ALA A 69 -8.16 -13.21 0.91
N ASP A 70 -9.46 -13.34 1.18
CA ASP A 70 -10.53 -12.62 0.45
C ASP A 70 -10.51 -11.10 0.67
N LYS A 71 -9.99 -10.65 1.81
CA LYS A 71 -9.80 -9.21 2.11
C LYS A 71 -8.56 -8.62 1.46
N ASP A 72 -7.68 -9.46 0.95
CA ASP A 72 -6.48 -9.06 0.23
C ASP A 72 -6.79 -9.08 -1.26
N ASP A 73 -6.93 -7.91 -1.87
CA ASP A 73 -7.30 -7.73 -3.28
C ASP A 73 -6.22 -8.24 -4.29
N SER A 74 -5.23 -9.02 -3.83
CA SER A 74 -4.21 -9.61 -4.68
C SER A 74 -4.55 -11.04 -5.14
N ASP A 75 -4.43 -11.30 -6.44
CA ASP A 75 -4.53 -12.64 -7.03
C ASP A 75 -3.51 -13.64 -6.41
N GLU A 76 -2.43 -13.11 -5.83
CA GLU A 76 -1.42 -13.86 -5.09
C GLU A 76 -1.95 -14.44 -3.79
N SER A 77 -2.82 -13.73 -3.07
CA SER A 77 -3.33 -14.18 -1.77
C SER A 77 -4.23 -15.42 -1.89
N ASN A 78 -5.00 -15.54 -2.97
CA ASN A 78 -5.75 -16.76 -3.29
C ASN A 78 -4.83 -17.94 -3.65
N THR A 79 -3.73 -17.69 -4.37
CA THR A 79 -2.76 -18.72 -4.72
C THR A 79 -1.98 -19.20 -3.49
N ILE A 80 -1.58 -18.27 -2.63
CA ILE A 80 -0.91 -18.56 -1.35
C ILE A 80 -1.86 -19.31 -0.41
N LEU A 81 -3.15 -18.96 -0.38
CA LEU A 81 -4.17 -19.69 0.36
C LEU A 81 -4.24 -21.14 -0.10
N ILE A 82 -4.32 -21.41 -1.41
CA ILE A 82 -4.38 -22.77 -1.97
C ILE A 82 -3.15 -23.58 -1.57
N PHE A 83 -1.94 -23.05 -1.75
CA PHE A 83 -0.70 -23.77 -1.38
C PHE A 83 -0.60 -24.01 0.13
N THR A 84 -1.00 -23.03 0.93
CA THR A 84 -1.04 -23.12 2.39
C THR A 84 -2.03 -24.18 2.83
N TYR A 85 -3.23 -24.17 2.24
CA TYR A 85 -4.29 -25.13 2.50
C TYR A 85 -3.89 -26.56 2.12
N ASP A 86 -3.30 -26.78 0.95
CA ASP A 86 -2.86 -28.11 0.50
C ASP A 86 -1.89 -28.77 1.49
N VAL A 87 -0.96 -27.97 2.01
CA VAL A 87 -0.01 -28.39 3.04
C VAL A 87 -0.74 -28.71 4.36
N ILE A 88 -1.60 -27.79 4.84
CA ILE A 88 -2.34 -27.95 6.09
C ILE A 88 -3.23 -29.19 6.04
N ARG A 89 -4.01 -29.35 4.96
CA ARG A 89 -4.89 -30.50 4.71
C ARG A 89 -4.12 -31.81 4.79
N SER A 90 -3.00 -31.91 4.06
CA SER A 90 -2.18 -33.12 4.03
C SER A 90 -1.59 -33.45 5.41
N PHE A 91 -1.16 -32.43 6.17
CA PHE A 91 -0.70 -32.60 7.54
C PHE A 91 -1.82 -33.06 8.47
N LEU A 92 -3.01 -32.46 8.39
CA LEU A 92 -4.16 -32.79 9.24
C LEU A 92 -4.65 -34.22 8.99
N GLN A 93 -4.69 -34.66 7.74
CA GLN A 93 -5.05 -36.04 7.37
C GLN A 93 -4.05 -37.04 7.98
N TYR A 94 -2.75 -36.79 7.81
CA TYR A 94 -1.71 -37.58 8.47
C TYR A 94 -1.88 -37.60 10.00
N ALA A 95 -2.12 -36.42 10.59
CA ALA A 95 -2.26 -36.26 12.02
C ALA A 95 -3.48 -37.00 12.57
N ALA A 96 -4.61 -36.99 11.85
CA ALA A 96 -5.81 -37.74 12.20
C ALA A 96 -5.60 -39.26 12.06
N ALA A 97 -5.00 -39.71 10.96
CA ALA A 97 -4.72 -41.13 10.70
C ALA A 97 -3.82 -41.75 11.79
N ASN A 98 -2.89 -40.95 12.33
CA ASN A 98 -1.99 -41.35 13.40
C ASN A 98 -2.50 -40.99 14.81
N ASN A 99 -3.76 -40.56 14.92
CA ASN A 99 -4.41 -40.24 16.19
C ASN A 99 -3.65 -39.18 17.00
N TYR A 100 -3.14 -38.15 16.35
CA TYR A 100 -2.62 -36.94 17.00
C TYR A 100 -3.74 -35.92 17.28
N LEU A 101 -4.77 -35.84 16.42
CA LEU A 101 -5.85 -34.86 16.55
C LEU A 101 -6.91 -35.25 17.58
N GLY A 102 -7.74 -34.29 17.97
CA GLY A 102 -8.98 -34.48 18.73
C GLY A 102 -10.17 -34.91 17.87
N SER A 103 -9.99 -35.01 16.54
CA SER A 103 -10.98 -35.50 15.58
C SER A 103 -10.64 -36.90 15.07
N THR A 104 -11.66 -37.65 14.64
CA THR A 104 -11.44 -38.89 13.88
C THR A 104 -11.12 -38.55 12.42
N PRO A 105 -10.43 -39.44 11.68
CA PRO A 105 -10.20 -39.25 10.24
C PRO A 105 -11.51 -38.96 9.49
N GLN A 106 -12.55 -39.74 9.73
CA GLN A 106 -13.85 -39.54 9.07
C GLN A 106 -14.46 -38.17 9.36
N LYS A 107 -14.49 -37.71 10.62
CA LYS A 107 -15.07 -36.39 10.96
C LYS A 107 -14.21 -35.25 10.40
N LEU A 108 -12.89 -35.43 10.35
CA LEU A 108 -11.99 -34.47 9.72
C LEU A 108 -12.26 -34.38 8.21
N ASP A 109 -12.35 -35.52 7.53
CA ASP A 109 -12.60 -35.57 6.08
C ASP A 109 -13.95 -34.93 5.73
N GLU A 110 -15.02 -35.24 6.48
CA GLU A 110 -16.34 -34.61 6.29
C GLU A 110 -16.26 -33.07 6.41
N MET A 111 -15.52 -32.56 7.40
CA MET A 111 -15.35 -31.10 7.57
C MET A 111 -14.50 -30.47 6.46
N LEU A 112 -13.40 -31.12 6.06
CA LEU A 112 -12.56 -30.61 4.98
C LEU A 112 -13.32 -30.61 3.65
N ASP A 113 -14.11 -31.65 3.37
CA ASP A 113 -14.95 -31.73 2.16
C ASP A 113 -15.98 -30.59 2.12
N ASP A 114 -16.62 -30.28 3.25
CA ASP A 114 -17.58 -29.16 3.36
C ASP A 114 -16.88 -27.81 3.16
N PHE A 115 -15.74 -27.58 3.83
CA PHE A 115 -14.94 -26.36 3.67
C PHE A 115 -14.44 -26.19 2.22
N GLU A 116 -13.90 -27.24 1.61
CA GLU A 116 -13.45 -27.21 0.21
C GLU A 116 -14.59 -26.87 -0.75
N ALA A 117 -15.79 -27.38 -0.49
CA ALA A 117 -16.98 -27.12 -1.30
C ALA A 117 -17.46 -25.66 -1.21
N GLU A 118 -17.39 -25.06 -0.01
CA GLU A 118 -17.77 -23.66 0.21
C GLU A 118 -16.72 -22.69 -0.32
N SER A 119 -15.43 -23.01 -0.15
CA SER A 119 -14.29 -22.15 -0.49
C SER A 119 -13.79 -22.30 -1.94
N GLY A 120 -14.35 -23.25 -2.70
CA GLY A 120 -13.90 -23.53 -4.07
C GLY A 120 -12.52 -24.21 -4.16
N LEU A 121 -12.01 -24.79 -3.06
CA LEU A 121 -10.68 -25.43 -2.96
C LEU A 121 -10.66 -26.92 -3.34
N GLN A 122 -11.77 -27.45 -3.87
CA GLN A 122 -11.88 -28.86 -4.25
C GLN A 122 -10.87 -29.26 -5.32
N GLY A 123 -10.12 -30.32 -5.06
CA GLY A 123 -9.23 -30.90 -6.06
C GLY A 123 -8.03 -31.65 -5.49
N PRO A 124 -7.20 -32.22 -6.37
CA PRO A 124 -5.86 -32.65 -5.98
C PRO A 124 -4.99 -31.43 -5.65
N PRO A 125 -3.92 -31.58 -4.82
CA PRO A 125 -3.02 -30.50 -4.53
C PRO A 125 -2.51 -29.82 -5.79
N MET A 126 -2.54 -28.49 -5.79
CA MET A 126 -2.01 -27.70 -6.90
C MET A 126 -0.50 -27.98 -7.01
N PRO A 127 0.04 -28.24 -8.22
CA PRO A 127 1.48 -28.40 -8.37
C PRO A 127 2.18 -27.16 -7.81
N PHE A 128 3.07 -27.37 -6.83
CA PHE A 128 3.79 -26.25 -6.26
C PHE A 128 4.67 -25.61 -7.31
N ASP A 129 4.32 -24.38 -7.63
CA ASP A 129 4.97 -23.62 -8.66
C ASP A 129 4.83 -22.14 -8.30
N LEU A 130 5.55 -21.71 -7.26
CA LEU A 130 5.79 -20.28 -7.02
C LEU A 130 6.55 -19.61 -8.19
N ASP A 131 7.00 -20.40 -9.17
CA ASP A 131 7.70 -19.99 -10.41
C ASP A 131 6.76 -20.02 -11.65
N LYS A 132 5.52 -20.54 -11.51
CA LYS A 132 4.39 -20.43 -12.46
C LYS A 132 3.14 -19.82 -11.83
N SER A 133 3.32 -18.90 -10.90
CA SER A 133 2.66 -17.65 -11.21
C SER A 133 3.14 -17.27 -12.62
N GLU A 134 2.24 -16.98 -13.57
CA GLU A 134 2.64 -16.04 -14.63
C GLU A 134 3.44 -14.98 -13.92
N PRO A 135 4.71 -14.74 -14.34
CA PRO A 135 5.72 -14.14 -13.48
C PRO A 135 4.98 -13.11 -12.67
N VAL A 136 4.86 -13.36 -11.37
CA VAL A 136 4.54 -12.27 -10.46
C VAL A 136 5.63 -11.32 -10.86
N GLU A 137 5.25 -10.34 -11.67
CA GLU A 137 5.72 -9.03 -11.46
C GLU A 137 5.45 -8.88 -9.94
N MET A 138 6.46 -9.25 -9.13
CA MET A 138 7.15 -8.20 -8.42
C MET A 138 7.12 -7.14 -9.48
N GLN A 139 6.20 -6.20 -9.36
CA GLN A 139 6.54 -4.92 -9.87
C GLN A 139 7.94 -4.75 -9.22
N ASP A 140 9.05 -5.09 -9.90
CA ASP A 140 9.66 -4.16 -10.83
C ASP A 140 8.60 -3.10 -11.08
N PHE A 141 8.40 -2.30 -10.02
CA PHE A 141 8.12 -0.90 -10.13
C PHE A 141 9.23 -0.57 -11.10
N ASP A 142 8.92 -0.58 -12.40
CA ASP A 142 9.80 -0.05 -13.40
C ASP A 142 9.71 1.45 -13.12
N ASP A 143 10.38 1.82 -12.04
CA ASP A 143 10.72 3.16 -11.61
C ASP A 143 11.72 3.76 -12.61
N GLY A 144 11.97 3.08 -13.74
CA GLY A 144 12.98 3.38 -14.73
C GLY A 144 14.39 3.13 -14.20
N LEU A 145 14.55 2.48 -13.04
CA LEU A 145 15.84 2.20 -12.43
C LEU A 145 16.27 0.75 -12.68
N PRO A 146 17.58 0.46 -12.56
CA PRO A 146 18.05 -0.91 -12.61
C PRO A 146 17.37 -1.78 -11.55
N GLN A 147 17.15 -3.06 -11.89
CA GLN A 147 16.62 -4.05 -10.96
C GLN A 147 17.34 -3.99 -9.60
N TRP A 148 16.58 -4.11 -8.52
CA TRP A 148 17.18 -4.20 -7.19
C TRP A 148 17.93 -5.52 -7.04
N LEU A 149 19.20 -5.43 -6.66
CA LEU A 149 20.07 -6.60 -6.51
C LEU A 149 20.46 -6.75 -5.03
N GLU A 150 20.05 -7.86 -4.43
CA GLU A 150 20.29 -8.17 -3.01
C GLU A 150 21.77 -8.22 -2.67
N TYR A 151 22.58 -8.85 -3.52
CA TYR A 151 24.02 -8.94 -3.29
C TYR A 151 24.71 -7.57 -3.29
N VAL A 152 24.17 -6.59 -4.04
CA VAL A 152 24.68 -5.22 -4.02
C VAL A 152 24.27 -4.53 -2.73
N TYR A 153 23.02 -4.71 -2.28
CA TYR A 153 22.56 -4.21 -0.98
C TYR A 153 23.43 -4.75 0.17
N ASN A 154 23.64 -6.06 0.21
CA ASN A 154 24.46 -6.72 1.23
C ASN A 154 25.93 -6.24 1.18
N ASP A 155 26.49 -5.98 -0.01
CA ASP A 155 27.84 -5.40 -0.14
C ASP A 155 27.89 -3.97 0.42
N ILE A 156 26.94 -3.11 0.04
CA ILE A 156 26.94 -1.71 0.49
C ILE A 156 26.68 -1.56 1.99
N ASP A 157 25.77 -2.35 2.55
CA ASP A 157 25.53 -2.38 3.99
C ASP A 157 26.80 -2.78 4.74
N ALA A 158 27.42 -3.90 4.36
CA ALA A 158 28.62 -4.41 5.00
C ALA A 158 29.79 -3.40 4.97
N TYR A 159 30.07 -2.74 3.84
CA TYR A 159 31.20 -1.80 3.81
C TYR A 159 30.89 -0.47 4.47
N THR A 160 29.65 0.01 4.48
CA THR A 160 29.29 1.26 5.17
C THR A 160 29.25 1.08 6.68
N GLN A 161 28.83 -0.08 7.19
CA GLN A 161 28.97 -0.44 8.59
C GLN A 161 30.44 -0.45 9.01
N LYS A 162 31.32 -1.05 8.18
CA LYS A 162 32.77 -0.98 8.39
C LYS A 162 33.31 0.44 8.39
N TRP A 163 32.78 1.34 7.56
CA TRP A 163 33.19 2.75 7.58
C TRP A 163 32.89 3.41 8.93
N ALA A 164 31.67 3.24 9.45
CA ALA A 164 31.27 3.78 10.75
C ALA A 164 32.14 3.21 11.89
N ASP A 165 32.34 1.89 11.90
CA ASP A 165 33.16 1.20 12.91
C ASP A 165 34.60 1.71 12.95
N GLU A 166 35.20 1.89 11.78
CA GLU A 166 36.60 2.35 11.66
C GLU A 166 36.72 3.84 11.94
N TYR A 167 35.73 4.65 11.58
CA TYR A 167 35.69 6.07 11.91
C TYR A 167 35.66 6.27 13.42
N VAL A 168 34.81 5.54 14.15
CA VAL A 168 34.68 5.63 15.61
C VAL A 168 35.99 5.24 16.34
N LYS A 169 36.79 4.35 15.75
CA LYS A 169 38.11 3.95 16.29
C LYS A 169 39.24 4.90 15.89
N SER A 170 38.99 5.79 14.93
CA SER A 170 40.02 6.64 14.34
C SER A 170 40.39 7.84 15.23
N PRO A 171 41.56 8.46 14.99
CA PRO A 171 41.86 9.76 15.57
C PRO A 171 40.85 10.85 15.19
N ASN A 172 40.30 10.82 13.96
CA ASN A 172 39.31 11.77 13.46
C ASN A 172 38.04 11.79 14.33
N TRP A 173 37.69 10.68 14.99
CA TRP A 173 36.56 10.63 15.94
C TRP A 173 36.66 11.67 17.06
N LYS A 174 37.88 12.04 17.45
CA LYS A 174 38.11 13.05 18.49
C LYS A 174 37.80 14.47 18.02
N GLU A 175 37.79 14.68 16.72
CA GLU A 175 37.55 15.99 16.07
C GLU A 175 36.09 16.17 15.66
N ARG A 176 35.26 15.13 15.80
CA ARG A 176 33.82 15.20 15.50
C ARG A 176 33.14 16.33 16.28
N GLN A 177 32.05 16.84 15.71
CA GLN A 177 31.20 17.81 16.39
C GLN A 177 30.71 17.26 17.74
N LYS A 178 30.74 18.12 18.77
CA LYS A 178 30.24 17.77 20.10
C LYS A 178 28.76 17.38 20.01
N GLY A 179 28.41 16.27 20.64
CA GLY A 179 27.06 15.70 20.59
C GLY A 179 26.94 14.50 19.63
N VAL A 180 27.77 14.42 18.59
CA VAL A 180 27.76 13.26 17.67
C VAL A 180 28.13 11.98 18.45
N THR A 181 27.22 11.01 18.44
CA THR A 181 27.39 9.69 19.08
C THR A 181 27.73 8.62 18.05
N LYS A 182 28.21 7.47 18.54
CA LYS A 182 28.53 6.32 17.67
C LYS A 182 27.28 5.82 16.96
N ASP A 183 26.19 5.71 17.71
CA ASP A 183 24.92 5.19 17.23
C ASP A 183 24.31 6.15 16.20
N LEU A 184 24.37 7.47 16.44
CA LEU A 184 23.90 8.45 15.46
C LEU A 184 24.61 8.32 14.12
N VAL A 185 25.94 8.11 14.12
CA VAL A 185 26.70 7.90 12.88
C VAL A 185 26.29 6.60 12.19
N ALA A 186 26.23 5.50 12.94
CA ALA A 186 25.91 4.18 12.39
C ALA A 186 24.48 4.15 11.81
N THR A 187 23.50 4.66 12.55
CA THR A 187 22.10 4.73 12.12
C THR A 187 21.94 5.66 10.93
N SER A 188 22.57 6.86 10.95
CA SER A 188 22.45 7.81 9.84
C SER A 188 23.04 7.26 8.54
N ILE A 189 24.21 6.62 8.57
CA ILE A 189 24.80 6.07 7.34
C ILE A 189 24.02 4.85 6.83
N SER A 190 23.46 4.04 7.73
CA SER A 190 22.60 2.92 7.39
C SER A 190 21.33 3.39 6.69
N ILE A 191 20.58 4.34 7.28
CA ILE A 191 19.38 4.94 6.67
C ILE A 191 19.71 5.54 5.30
N LEU A 192 20.77 6.35 5.21
CA LEU A 192 21.14 6.97 3.94
C LEU A 192 21.47 5.92 2.87
N THR A 193 22.18 4.85 3.23
CA THR A 193 22.61 3.80 2.29
C THR A 193 21.46 2.94 1.85
N ASP A 194 20.63 2.49 2.78
CA ASP A 194 19.46 1.66 2.53
C ASP A 194 18.50 2.38 1.57
N TYR A 195 18.02 3.57 1.94
CA TYR A 195 17.03 4.27 1.14
C TYR A 195 17.60 4.86 -0.16
N ALA A 196 18.88 5.25 -0.20
CA ALA A 196 19.47 5.68 -1.47
C ALA A 196 19.56 4.53 -2.49
N TYR A 197 19.74 3.30 -2.03
CA TYR A 197 19.74 2.13 -2.91
C TYR A 197 18.31 1.63 -3.20
N GLY A 198 17.47 1.54 -2.17
CA GLY A 198 16.08 1.11 -2.25
C GLY A 198 15.20 2.02 -3.10
N ILE A 199 15.44 3.34 -3.11
CA ILE A 199 14.61 4.31 -3.85
C ILE A 199 15.28 4.80 -5.14
N TYR A 200 16.61 4.95 -5.16
CA TYR A 200 17.33 5.58 -6.28
C TYR A 200 18.34 4.67 -6.99
N ARG A 201 18.48 3.41 -6.55
CA ARG A 201 19.51 2.46 -7.00
C ARG A 201 20.91 3.06 -6.97
N LYS A 202 21.17 3.95 -6.01
CA LYS A 202 22.47 4.58 -5.82
C LYS A 202 23.21 3.95 -4.64
N THR A 203 24.40 3.45 -4.94
CA THR A 203 25.36 3.03 -3.92
C THR A 203 26.12 4.24 -3.37
N PRO A 204 26.79 4.15 -2.21
CA PRO A 204 27.74 5.14 -1.72
C PRO A 204 28.76 5.62 -2.78
N LYS A 205 29.17 4.73 -3.68
CA LYS A 205 30.04 5.05 -4.81
C LYS A 205 29.30 5.65 -6.01
N THR A 206 28.03 6.02 -5.93
CA THR A 206 27.23 6.56 -7.05
C THR A 206 26.10 7.52 -6.62
N TRP A 207 25.99 7.88 -5.33
CA TRP A 207 25.02 8.87 -4.88
C TRP A 207 25.05 10.16 -5.71
N THR A 208 23.86 10.71 -5.90
CA THR A 208 23.61 11.98 -6.57
C THR A 208 23.04 12.96 -5.56
N LYS A 209 23.01 14.26 -5.90
CA LYS A 209 22.36 15.26 -5.07
C LYS A 209 20.91 14.86 -4.75
N THR A 210 20.14 14.48 -5.79
CA THR A 210 18.74 14.05 -5.65
C THR A 210 18.57 12.88 -4.68
N ALA A 211 19.45 11.88 -4.70
CA ALA A 211 19.33 10.73 -3.80
C ALA A 211 19.62 11.12 -2.33
N ILE A 212 20.63 11.96 -2.09
CA ILE A 212 20.95 12.43 -0.73
C ILE A 212 19.82 13.33 -0.22
N ASP A 213 19.48 14.34 -1.00
CA ASP A 213 18.45 15.33 -0.69
C ASP A 213 17.13 14.66 -0.37
N GLY A 214 16.63 13.83 -1.29
CA GLY A 214 15.38 13.12 -1.11
C GLY A 214 15.38 12.15 0.07
N VAL A 215 16.49 11.50 0.42
CA VAL A 215 16.51 10.64 1.62
C VAL A 215 16.49 11.46 2.91
N LEU A 216 17.28 12.54 2.98
CA LEU A 216 17.34 13.42 4.15
C LEU A 216 16.03 14.16 4.39
N THR A 217 15.37 14.67 3.35
CA THR A 217 14.14 15.46 3.51
C THR A 217 12.86 14.61 3.54
N THR A 218 12.93 13.31 3.23
CA THR A 218 11.77 12.41 3.34
C THR A 218 11.98 11.33 4.40
N ARG A 219 12.82 10.33 4.17
CA ARG A 219 12.88 9.12 5.03
C ARG A 219 13.42 9.39 6.42
N PHE A 220 14.39 10.29 6.55
CA PHE A 220 14.82 10.75 7.86
C PHE A 220 13.71 11.49 8.61
N VAL A 221 12.86 12.25 7.91
CA VAL A 221 11.75 13.00 8.52
C VAL A 221 10.58 12.08 8.86
N SER A 222 10.22 11.18 7.93
CA SER A 222 9.03 10.35 8.03
C SER A 222 9.21 9.15 8.95
N ASN A 223 10.39 8.52 8.97
CA ASN A 223 10.56 7.19 9.56
C ASN A 223 11.54 7.15 10.73
N ALA A 224 12.46 8.11 10.84
CA ALA A 224 13.47 8.09 11.89
C ALA A 224 12.98 8.82 13.15
N ASN A 225 13.17 8.19 14.31
CA ASN A 225 12.81 8.77 15.59
C ASN A 225 14.04 9.36 16.30
N PHE A 226 14.50 10.51 15.80
CA PHE A 226 15.60 11.28 16.39
C PHE A 226 15.05 12.45 17.20
N SER A 227 15.73 12.83 18.28
CA SER A 227 15.47 14.09 18.96
C SER A 227 15.85 15.30 18.10
N ASP A 228 15.31 16.48 18.40
CA ASP A 228 15.66 17.74 17.71
C ASP A 228 17.17 18.01 17.68
N GLU A 229 17.87 17.65 18.75
CA GLU A 229 19.32 17.81 18.83
C GLU A 229 20.04 16.80 17.93
N GLU A 230 19.55 15.56 17.88
CA GLU A 230 20.09 14.56 16.97
C GLU A 230 19.86 14.93 15.52
N TYR A 231 18.69 15.46 15.15
CA TYR A 231 18.43 15.98 13.79
C TYR A 231 19.47 17.01 13.36
N ARG A 232 19.81 17.97 14.25
CA ARG A 232 20.87 18.97 13.99
C ARG A 232 22.28 18.36 13.85
N LEU A 233 22.48 17.15 14.38
CA LEU A 233 23.77 16.46 14.39
C LEU A 233 23.90 15.41 13.27
N ILE A 234 22.84 15.06 12.54
CA ILE A 234 22.89 14.10 11.42
C ILE A 234 23.83 14.59 10.31
N GLY A 235 23.72 15.85 9.89
CA GLY A 235 24.62 16.45 8.90
C GLY A 235 26.09 16.31 9.34
N PRO A 236 26.49 16.88 10.49
CA PRO A 236 27.83 16.74 11.05
C PRO A 236 28.30 15.29 11.25
N ALA A 237 27.41 14.37 11.59
CA ALA A 237 27.71 12.95 11.76
C ALA A 237 28.11 12.31 10.42
N LEU A 238 27.32 12.53 9.37
CA LEU A 238 27.56 12.01 8.04
C LEU A 238 28.79 12.65 7.37
N THR A 239 28.96 13.96 7.48
CA THR A 239 30.08 14.67 6.85
C THR A 239 31.42 14.31 7.50
N GLY A 240 31.47 14.23 8.83
CA GLY A 240 32.68 13.77 9.54
C GLY A 240 33.07 12.34 9.19
N LEU A 241 32.08 11.45 8.98
CA LEU A 241 32.32 10.10 8.49
C LEU A 241 32.88 10.11 7.06
N LEU A 242 32.26 10.87 6.14
CA LEU A 242 32.68 10.91 4.73
C LEU A 242 34.08 11.51 4.54
N ASP A 243 34.46 12.49 5.36
CA ASP A 243 35.82 13.04 5.40
C ASP A 243 36.84 11.96 5.79
N PHE A 244 36.57 11.19 6.84
CA PHE A 244 37.41 10.06 7.23
C PHE A 244 37.50 8.99 6.12
N VAL A 245 36.38 8.64 5.50
CA VAL A 245 36.33 7.64 4.42
C VAL A 245 37.11 8.11 3.19
N ALA A 246 37.08 9.42 2.91
CA ALA A 246 37.88 10.05 1.85
C ALA A 246 39.39 10.01 2.17
N ASP A 247 39.77 10.34 3.40
CA ASP A 247 41.16 10.29 3.87
C ASP A 247 41.75 8.87 3.82
N LYS A 248 40.92 7.86 4.07
CA LYS A 248 41.29 6.44 3.89
C LYS A 248 41.38 6.00 2.43
N GLY A 249 40.92 6.83 1.49
CA GLY A 249 40.87 6.50 0.07
C GLY A 249 39.78 5.48 -0.30
N TRP A 250 38.83 5.21 0.60
CA TRP A 250 37.72 4.28 0.35
C TRP A 250 36.62 4.92 -0.49
N LEU A 251 36.49 6.24 -0.41
CA LEU A 251 35.68 7.07 -1.30
C LEU A 251 36.57 8.10 -1.99
N ASN A 252 36.28 8.40 -3.25
CA ASN A 252 37.01 9.43 -3.97
C ASN A 252 36.83 10.80 -3.28
N LYS A 253 37.93 11.51 -3.01
CA LYS A 253 37.91 12.78 -2.27
C LYS A 253 36.98 13.83 -2.86
N LYS A 254 37.00 14.05 -4.18
CA LYS A 254 36.11 15.02 -4.85
C LYS A 254 34.64 14.65 -4.72
N ARG A 255 34.35 13.35 -4.68
CA ARG A 255 32.99 12.84 -4.50
C ARG A 255 32.54 13.02 -3.05
N ALA A 256 33.40 12.75 -2.07
CA ALA A 256 33.12 13.05 -0.67
C ALA A 256 32.85 14.54 -0.46
N GLU A 257 33.67 15.43 -1.03
CA GLU A 257 33.47 16.89 -0.97
C GLU A 257 32.10 17.32 -1.56
N ASN A 258 31.67 16.69 -2.66
CA ASN A 258 30.34 16.95 -3.23
C ASN A 258 29.22 16.46 -2.31
N TYR A 259 29.35 15.25 -1.75
CA TYR A 259 28.35 14.69 -0.85
C TYR A 259 28.22 15.53 0.41
N THR A 260 29.34 15.93 1.02
CA THR A 260 29.37 16.82 2.19
C THR A 260 28.58 18.09 1.93
N ARG A 261 28.80 18.75 0.78
CA ARG A 261 28.00 19.92 0.40
C ARG A 261 26.51 19.63 0.26
N TRP A 262 26.14 18.52 -0.39
CA TRP A 262 24.72 18.17 -0.58
C TRP A 262 24.04 17.81 0.74
N ILE A 263 24.76 17.15 1.64
CA ILE A 263 24.29 16.82 2.99
C ILE A 263 24.12 18.09 3.82
N ASP A 264 25.10 19.00 3.81
CA ASP A 264 25.00 20.26 4.55
C ASP A 264 23.80 21.09 4.07
N ASP A 265 23.58 21.18 2.75
CA ASP A 265 22.43 21.87 2.17
C ASP A 265 21.10 21.21 2.60
N ALA A 266 20.97 19.89 2.42
CA ALA A 266 19.73 19.14 2.71
C ALA A 266 19.44 18.99 4.21
N ALA A 267 20.46 18.97 5.07
CA ALA A 267 20.30 18.85 6.51
C ALA A 267 19.58 20.06 7.12
N VAL A 268 19.75 21.26 6.54
CA VAL A 268 19.00 22.45 6.96
C VAL A 268 17.51 22.26 6.73
N GLU A 269 17.13 21.78 5.55
CA GLU A 269 15.72 21.53 5.20
C GLU A 269 15.13 20.38 6.00
N MET A 270 15.87 19.27 6.16
CA MET A 270 15.48 18.14 7.01
C MET A 270 15.14 18.56 8.44
N VAL A 271 15.93 19.45 9.05
CA VAL A 271 15.68 19.95 10.42
C VAL A 271 14.40 20.80 10.50
N GLU A 272 14.07 21.55 9.45
CA GLU A 272 12.81 22.30 9.43
C GLU A 272 11.61 21.37 9.21
N LEU A 273 11.70 20.44 8.26
CA LEU A 273 10.65 19.45 7.99
C LEU A 273 10.41 18.51 9.17
N SER A 274 11.45 18.21 9.96
CA SER A 274 11.33 17.34 11.14
C SER A 274 10.53 17.95 12.29
N LYS A 275 10.22 19.25 12.25
CA LYS A 275 9.41 19.92 13.28
C LYS A 275 7.91 19.82 13.02
N ASP A 276 7.52 19.47 11.80
CA ASP A 276 6.12 19.42 11.38
C ASP A 276 5.64 17.96 11.34
N PRO A 277 4.72 17.56 12.26
CA PRO A 277 4.19 16.21 12.33
C PRO A 277 3.49 15.74 11.04
N SER A 278 3.04 16.65 10.17
CA SER A 278 2.42 16.28 8.89
C SER A 278 3.41 15.59 7.94
N ASN A 279 4.71 15.76 8.16
CA ASN A 279 5.76 15.07 7.41
C ASN A 279 6.13 13.70 8.00
N PHE A 280 5.50 13.28 9.11
CA PHE A 280 5.82 12.01 9.77
C PHE A 280 5.06 10.86 9.14
N GLY A 281 5.74 9.72 9.00
CA GLY A 281 5.09 8.46 8.65
C GLY A 281 4.33 7.90 9.86
N THR A 282 3.30 7.11 9.57
CA THR A 282 2.44 6.43 10.56
C THR A 282 3.20 5.82 11.73
N SER A 283 4.21 5.00 11.46
CA SER A 283 4.97 4.31 12.50
C SER A 283 5.69 5.28 13.45
N LYS A 284 6.14 6.42 12.93
CA LYS A 284 6.80 7.47 13.73
C LYS A 284 5.78 8.23 14.58
N LEU A 285 4.59 8.54 14.05
CA LEU A 285 3.50 9.16 14.81
C LEU A 285 3.10 8.29 16.01
N VAL A 286 2.91 6.99 15.78
CA VAL A 286 2.60 6.00 16.82
C VAL A 286 3.72 5.96 17.87
N ALA A 287 4.98 5.87 17.45
CA ALA A 287 6.12 5.85 18.37
C ALA A 287 6.25 7.14 19.20
N ASN A 288 6.04 8.31 18.58
CA ASN A 288 6.09 9.60 19.28
C ASN A 288 4.97 9.71 20.31
N LYS A 289 3.76 9.28 19.98
CA LYS A 289 2.64 9.32 20.92
C LYS A 289 2.82 8.37 22.10
N MET A 290 3.38 7.17 21.88
CA MET A 290 3.77 6.27 22.96
C MET A 290 4.78 6.94 23.90
N LEU A 291 5.79 7.61 23.35
CA LEU A 291 6.79 8.34 24.14
C LEU A 291 6.19 9.52 24.91
N GLU A 292 5.30 10.31 24.31
CA GLU A 292 4.58 11.40 24.96
C GLU A 292 3.76 10.93 26.17
N GLN A 293 3.12 9.76 26.03
CA GLN A 293 2.33 9.15 27.11
C GLN A 293 3.20 8.38 28.13
N GLY A 294 4.51 8.31 27.91
CA GLY A 294 5.44 7.61 28.79
C GLY A 294 5.27 6.08 28.75
N ILE A 295 4.74 5.54 27.66
CA ILE A 295 4.58 4.10 27.44
C ILE A 295 5.96 3.48 27.17
N ASP A 296 6.30 2.44 27.94
CA ASP A 296 7.48 1.62 27.67
C ASP A 296 7.20 0.72 26.46
N MET A 297 7.82 1.03 25.34
CA MET A 297 7.67 0.26 24.09
C MET A 297 8.20 -1.19 24.18
N THR A 298 8.84 -1.57 25.31
CA THR A 298 9.24 -2.97 25.58
C THR A 298 8.22 -3.74 26.43
N ASP A 299 7.21 -3.06 26.95
CA ASP A 299 6.08 -3.65 27.67
C ASP A 299 4.93 -3.91 26.68
N GLN A 300 4.84 -5.16 26.20
CA GLN A 300 3.87 -5.55 25.18
C GLN A 300 2.43 -5.29 25.62
N ASP A 301 2.10 -5.50 26.90
CA ASP A 301 0.74 -5.28 27.41
C ASP A 301 0.38 -3.78 27.38
N ALA A 302 1.36 -2.91 27.64
CA ALA A 302 1.17 -1.46 27.55
C ALA A 302 1.06 -0.97 26.10
N VAL A 303 1.81 -1.57 25.18
CA VAL A 303 1.73 -1.30 23.74
C VAL A 303 0.39 -1.76 23.17
N ASP A 304 -0.03 -2.99 23.43
CA ASP A 304 -1.29 -3.55 22.92
C ASP A 304 -2.48 -2.71 23.39
N LYS A 305 -2.50 -2.33 24.68
CA LYS A 305 -3.53 -1.45 25.24
C LYS A 305 -3.57 -0.08 24.55
N PHE A 306 -2.42 0.49 24.21
CA PHE A 306 -2.34 1.75 23.52
C PHE A 306 -2.81 1.63 22.06
N ILE A 307 -2.48 0.53 21.38
CA ILE A 307 -2.99 0.25 20.03
C ILE A 307 -4.51 0.06 20.03
N ASP A 308 -5.06 -0.65 21.02
CA ASP A 308 -6.51 -0.79 21.19
C ASP A 308 -7.17 0.59 21.41
N GLU A 309 -6.58 1.46 22.24
CA GLU A 309 -7.07 2.83 22.47
C GLU A 309 -7.06 3.67 21.19
N ILE A 310 -6.01 3.57 20.37
CA ILE A 310 -5.95 4.24 19.06
C ILE A 310 -7.07 3.71 18.14
N ASN A 311 -7.22 2.39 18.07
CA ASN A 311 -8.21 1.76 17.19
C ASN A 311 -9.65 2.12 17.60
N GLU A 312 -9.94 2.19 18.90
CA GLU A 312 -11.23 2.64 19.43
C GLU A 312 -11.52 4.12 19.14
N ASN A 313 -10.48 4.95 18.99
CA ASN A 313 -10.60 6.39 18.74
C ASN A 313 -10.48 6.79 17.25
N GLY A 314 -10.69 5.85 16.32
CA GLY A 314 -10.67 6.13 14.88
C GLY A 314 -9.36 5.78 14.18
N GLY A 315 -8.53 4.95 14.81
CA GLY A 315 -7.29 4.43 14.23
C GLY A 315 -6.17 5.46 14.20
N ILE A 316 -5.15 5.22 13.38
CA ILE A 316 -3.93 6.05 13.26
C ILE A 316 -4.24 7.53 12.98
N ASP A 317 -5.38 7.85 12.37
CA ASP A 317 -5.78 9.23 12.09
C ASP A 317 -6.03 10.04 13.37
N SER A 318 -6.37 9.38 14.50
CA SER A 318 -6.48 10.01 15.84
C SER A 318 -5.14 10.48 16.44
N LEU A 319 -4.01 10.06 15.83
CA LEU A 319 -2.65 10.39 16.29
C LEU A 319 -2.05 11.60 15.57
N LYS A 320 -2.68 12.03 14.47
CA LYS A 320 -2.33 13.28 13.80
C LYS A 320 -2.88 14.38 14.69
N ASP A 321 -1.99 15.18 15.25
CA ASP A 321 -2.25 16.03 16.42
C ASP A 321 -3.57 16.82 16.33
N ASP A 322 -4.44 16.60 17.33
CA ASP A 322 -5.59 17.44 17.69
C ASP A 322 -5.16 18.75 18.39
N ASN A 323 -3.86 19.05 18.52
CA ASN A 323 -3.35 20.38 18.95
C ASN A 323 -3.46 21.46 17.86
N PHE A 324 -4.44 21.37 16.97
CA PHE A 324 -5.12 22.59 16.56
C PHE A 324 -6.23 22.86 17.58
N ASP A 325 -5.87 23.39 18.76
CA ASP A 325 -6.82 24.07 19.62
C ASP A 325 -7.03 25.48 19.05
N PRO A 326 -8.19 25.79 18.43
CA PRO A 326 -8.44 27.10 17.85
C PRO A 326 -8.48 28.22 18.91
N SER A 327 -8.54 27.88 20.20
CA SER A 327 -8.70 28.83 21.29
C SER A 327 -7.39 29.41 21.83
N GLU A 328 -6.22 28.84 21.51
CA GLU A 328 -4.91 29.40 21.89
C GLU A 328 -4.32 30.37 20.84
N LEU A 329 -4.98 30.55 19.69
CA LEU A 329 -4.74 31.67 18.76
C LEU A 329 -5.51 32.94 19.13
N ILE A 330 -6.27 32.92 20.23
CA ILE A 330 -6.99 34.08 20.74
C ILE A 330 -6.12 34.77 21.79
N ASP A 331 -5.09 35.46 21.32
CA ASP A 331 -4.77 36.77 21.89
C ASP A 331 -4.88 37.76 20.73
N ASP A 332 -6.12 38.26 20.58
CA ASP A 332 -6.53 39.47 19.89
C ASP A 332 -5.89 39.74 18.51
N GLU A 333 -6.50 39.21 17.43
CA GLU A 333 -7.12 39.99 16.34
C GLU A 333 -7.30 39.16 15.03
N GLU A 334 -8.58 38.98 14.66
CA GLU A 334 -9.17 38.72 13.33
C GLU A 334 -9.25 37.27 12.78
N ASP A 335 -10.51 36.87 12.50
CA ASP A 335 -11.02 35.63 11.91
C ASP A 335 -10.41 35.27 10.54
N ASP A 336 -10.21 33.98 10.26
CA ASP A 336 -10.34 33.41 8.89
C ASP A 336 -10.74 31.91 8.99
N ASP A 337 -12.05 31.66 8.86
CA ASP A 337 -12.64 30.33 8.68
C ASP A 337 -12.22 29.74 7.30
N PHE A 338 -11.71 28.51 7.25
CA PHE A 338 -11.50 27.80 5.98
C PHE A 338 -12.87 27.44 5.36
N ASP A 339 -13.37 28.24 4.43
CA ASP A 339 -14.65 28.01 3.76
C ASP A 339 -14.50 26.91 2.69
N VAL A 340 -15.05 25.72 2.96
CA VAL A 340 -15.14 24.61 1.98
C VAL A 340 -15.85 25.06 0.69
N ASN A 341 -16.77 26.04 0.77
CA ASN A 341 -17.41 26.60 -0.41
C ASN A 341 -16.46 27.48 -1.22
N GLU A 342 -15.48 28.14 -0.59
CA GLU A 342 -14.40 28.85 -1.28
C GLU A 342 -13.50 27.87 -2.04
N LEU A 343 -13.15 26.74 -1.42
CA LEU A 343 -12.40 25.67 -2.09
C LEU A 343 -13.14 25.08 -3.29
N ILE A 344 -14.43 24.75 -3.15
CA ILE A 344 -15.27 24.24 -4.25
C ILE A 344 -15.45 25.30 -5.35
N GLY A 345 -15.53 26.58 -4.98
CA GLY A 345 -15.69 27.71 -5.90
C GLY A 345 -14.42 28.16 -6.62
N ASN A 346 -13.24 27.70 -6.18
CA ASN A 346 -11.94 28.12 -6.68
C ASN A 346 -11.14 26.95 -7.29
N PRO A 347 -11.17 26.78 -8.63
CA PRO A 347 -10.50 25.67 -9.30
C PRO A 347 -8.98 25.61 -9.10
N GLU A 348 -8.31 26.77 -8.94
CA GLU A 348 -6.86 26.80 -8.70
C GLU A 348 -6.52 26.32 -7.28
N LEU A 349 -7.30 26.77 -6.29
CA LEU A 349 -7.14 26.33 -4.91
C LEU A 349 -7.47 24.83 -4.78
N LEU A 350 -8.54 24.37 -5.43
CA LEU A 350 -8.90 22.95 -5.49
C LEU A 350 -7.79 22.10 -6.10
N ALA A 351 -7.16 22.56 -7.20
CA ALA A 351 -6.07 21.83 -7.83
C ALA A 351 -4.85 21.69 -6.90
N ASN A 352 -4.50 22.76 -6.19
CA ASN A 352 -3.38 22.77 -5.24
C ASN A 352 -3.64 21.83 -4.04
N VAL A 353 -4.86 21.85 -3.50
CA VAL A 353 -5.23 20.96 -2.39
C VAL A 353 -5.32 19.52 -2.88
N ALA A 354 -5.95 19.27 -4.03
CA ALA A 354 -6.07 17.94 -4.63
C ALA A 354 -4.71 17.25 -4.81
N GLU A 355 -3.67 18.00 -5.17
CA GLU A 355 -2.32 17.45 -5.24
C GLU A 355 -1.93 16.76 -3.92
N MET A 356 -2.23 17.32 -2.75
CA MET A 356 -1.88 16.68 -1.46
C MET A 356 -2.58 15.33 -1.21
N TYR A 357 -3.73 15.11 -1.86
CA TYR A 357 -4.55 13.91 -1.71
C TYR A 357 -4.32 12.88 -2.83
N ASP A 358 -3.42 13.16 -3.77
CA ASP A 358 -3.04 12.22 -4.81
C ASP A 358 -2.26 11.03 -4.21
N GLY A 359 -2.93 9.87 -4.16
CA GLY A 359 -2.36 8.60 -3.70
C GLY A 359 -1.40 7.94 -4.71
N ASP A 360 -1.34 8.41 -5.96
CA ASP A 360 -0.47 7.91 -7.01
C ASP A 360 0.58 8.95 -7.47
N LYS A 361 1.32 9.48 -6.50
CA LYS A 361 2.47 10.38 -6.73
C LYS A 361 3.52 9.86 -7.70
N LYS A 362 3.58 8.54 -7.89
CA LYS A 362 4.54 7.89 -8.80
C LYS A 362 4.01 7.77 -10.23
N GLN A 363 2.79 8.23 -10.50
CA GLN A 363 2.11 8.19 -11.79
C GLN A 363 2.02 6.77 -12.37
N LYS A 364 1.74 5.78 -11.51
CA LYS A 364 1.51 4.38 -11.92
C LYS A 364 0.38 4.26 -12.93
N PHE A 365 -0.60 5.16 -12.91
CA PHE A 365 -1.66 5.19 -13.93
C PHE A 365 -1.15 5.25 -15.38
N LEU A 366 0.09 5.71 -15.60
CA LEU A 366 0.73 5.71 -16.93
C LEU A 366 1.10 4.31 -17.44
N SER A 367 1.25 3.33 -16.56
CA SER A 367 1.54 1.93 -16.93
C SER A 367 0.29 1.08 -17.11
N ASN A 368 -0.91 1.61 -16.84
CA ASN A 368 -2.17 0.88 -17.03
C ASN A 368 -2.27 0.29 -18.45
N PRO A 369 -2.82 -0.93 -18.61
CA PRO A 369 -3.17 -1.48 -19.92
C PRO A 369 -3.99 -0.46 -20.70
N ARG A 370 -3.53 -0.08 -21.89
CA ARG A 370 -4.09 1.03 -22.67
C ARG A 370 -4.12 0.76 -24.15
N LYS A 371 -4.93 1.53 -24.87
CA LYS A 371 -4.93 1.57 -26.33
C LYS A 371 -4.02 2.68 -26.83
N ASP A 372 -3.18 2.40 -27.83
CA ASP A 372 -2.35 3.43 -28.47
C ASP A 372 -3.19 4.40 -29.33
N GLU A 373 -4.27 3.91 -29.93
CA GLU A 373 -5.21 4.69 -30.74
C GLU A 373 -6.66 4.18 -30.58
N TRP A 374 -7.61 5.11 -30.53
CA TRP A 374 -9.05 4.83 -30.48
C TRP A 374 -9.82 5.97 -31.14
N ASN A 375 -10.74 5.64 -32.06
CA ASN A 375 -11.56 6.62 -32.80
C ASN A 375 -10.74 7.80 -33.38
N SER A 376 -9.59 7.49 -34.00
CA SER A 376 -8.67 8.48 -34.58
C SER A 376 -8.01 9.45 -33.59
N ARG A 377 -8.08 9.15 -32.29
CA ARG A 377 -7.31 9.82 -31.23
C ARG A 377 -6.18 8.93 -30.78
N LYS A 378 -5.04 9.52 -30.46
CA LYS A 378 -3.88 8.81 -29.94
C LYS A 378 -3.74 9.07 -28.47
N TRP A 379 -3.26 8.07 -27.75
CA TRP A 379 -2.91 8.23 -26.35
C TRP A 379 -1.75 9.21 -26.23
N ASP A 380 -1.83 10.09 -25.24
CA ASP A 380 -0.83 11.10 -24.97
C ASP A 380 -0.52 11.14 -23.47
N LYS A 381 0.77 11.09 -23.14
CA LYS A 381 1.23 11.01 -21.74
C LYS A 381 0.81 12.23 -20.93
N ASN A 382 0.95 13.43 -21.49
CA ASN A 382 0.62 14.66 -20.76
C ASN A 382 -0.89 14.74 -20.53
N THR A 383 -1.67 14.34 -21.53
CA THR A 383 -3.12 14.23 -21.39
C THR A 383 -3.52 13.20 -20.33
N ALA A 384 -2.80 12.07 -20.22
CA ALA A 384 -3.04 11.10 -19.15
C ALA A 384 -2.80 11.73 -17.75
N ILE A 385 -1.71 12.49 -17.59
CA ILE A 385 -1.41 13.21 -16.34
C ILE A 385 -2.50 14.24 -16.03
N ASP A 386 -2.93 15.02 -17.02
CA ASP A 386 -4.01 16.00 -16.86
C ASP A 386 -5.34 15.35 -16.50
N VAL A 387 -5.60 14.13 -17.02
CA VAL A 387 -6.79 13.35 -16.73
C VAL A 387 -6.75 12.77 -15.32
N HIS A 388 -5.61 12.24 -14.90
CA HIS A 388 -5.39 11.75 -13.54
C HIS A 388 -5.63 12.87 -12.52
N ASN A 389 -5.00 14.03 -12.72
CA ASN A 389 -5.18 15.20 -11.85
C ASN A 389 -6.65 15.64 -11.77
N GLN A 390 -7.42 15.52 -12.86
CA GLN A 390 -8.87 15.75 -12.83
C GLN A 390 -9.59 14.69 -11.98
N GLY A 391 -9.19 13.42 -12.08
CA GLY A 391 -9.72 12.35 -11.24
C GLY A 391 -9.50 12.60 -9.75
N VAL A 392 -8.28 13.00 -9.36
CA VAL A 392 -7.94 13.38 -7.98
C VAL A 392 -8.83 14.54 -7.50
N GLN A 393 -8.99 15.59 -8.31
CA GLN A 393 -9.87 16.72 -7.99
C GLN A 393 -11.34 16.28 -7.82
N PHE A 394 -11.83 15.39 -8.69
CA PHE A 394 -13.21 14.89 -8.60
C PHE A 394 -13.44 14.06 -7.34
N GLY A 395 -12.47 13.21 -6.99
CA GLY A 395 -12.54 12.42 -5.77
C GLY A 395 -12.46 13.28 -4.52
N LEU A 396 -11.62 14.33 -4.50
CA LEU A 396 -11.58 15.30 -3.41
C LEU A 396 -12.92 16.05 -3.27
N LEU A 397 -13.52 16.48 -4.38
CA LEU A 397 -14.84 17.11 -4.37
C LEU A 397 -15.94 16.19 -3.83
N LEU A 398 -15.85 14.89 -4.11
CA LEU A 398 -16.78 13.90 -3.59
C LEU A 398 -16.58 13.71 -2.08
N LEU A 399 -15.32 13.62 -1.63
CA LEU A 399 -14.96 13.50 -0.22
C LEU A 399 -15.43 14.72 0.60
N LEU A 400 -15.21 15.93 0.10
CA LEU A 400 -15.65 17.17 0.74
C LEU A 400 -17.19 17.31 0.80
N GLN A 401 -17.91 16.50 0.03
CA GLN A 401 -19.37 16.44 0.02
C GLN A 401 -19.90 15.07 0.47
N ALA A 402 -19.11 14.32 1.25
CA ALA A 402 -19.45 12.98 1.73
C ALA A 402 -20.85 12.90 2.38
N ASP A 403 -21.22 13.91 3.18
CA ASP A 403 -22.55 14.01 3.82
C ASP A 403 -23.70 14.15 2.82
N THR A 404 -23.43 14.77 1.66
CA THR A 404 -24.44 15.00 0.61
C THR A 404 -24.67 13.75 -0.23
N TYR A 405 -23.61 12.96 -0.47
CA TYR A 405 -23.63 11.80 -1.34
C TYR A 405 -23.51 10.46 -0.58
N ASN A 406 -23.64 10.49 0.75
CA ASN A 406 -23.64 9.32 1.63
C ASN A 406 -22.46 8.35 1.38
N TRP A 407 -21.28 8.92 1.17
CA TRP A 407 -20.06 8.19 0.85
C TRP A 407 -19.10 8.20 2.05
N THR A 408 -18.74 7.03 2.56
CA THR A 408 -17.87 6.89 3.75
C THR A 408 -16.55 6.18 3.46
N ASN A 409 -16.23 5.88 2.19
CA ASN A 409 -14.98 5.22 1.87
C ASN A 409 -13.84 6.27 1.87
N PRO A 410 -12.83 6.13 2.75
CA PRO A 410 -11.71 7.07 2.85
C PRO A 410 -10.87 7.14 1.56
N ASP A 411 -10.94 6.11 0.71
CA ASP A 411 -10.19 6.03 -0.55
C ASP A 411 -10.91 6.67 -1.74
N ALA A 412 -11.92 7.51 -1.51
CA ALA A 412 -12.71 8.17 -2.57
C ALA A 412 -11.83 8.84 -3.64
N VAL A 413 -10.73 9.48 -3.21
CA VAL A 413 -9.80 10.18 -4.12
C VAL A 413 -9.11 9.20 -5.05
N LYS A 414 -8.56 8.11 -4.49
CA LYS A 414 -7.86 7.07 -5.25
C LYS A 414 -8.81 6.36 -6.20
N VAL A 415 -9.97 5.91 -5.72
CA VAL A 415 -10.93 5.14 -6.54
C VAL A 415 -11.43 5.98 -7.71
N VAL A 416 -11.76 7.25 -7.49
CA VAL A 416 -12.20 8.14 -8.59
C VAL A 416 -11.07 8.42 -9.58
N ALA A 417 -9.83 8.61 -9.11
CA ALA A 417 -8.67 8.75 -9.99
C ALA A 417 -8.47 7.51 -10.86
N ASP A 418 -8.47 6.32 -10.25
CA ASP A 418 -8.31 5.03 -10.95
C ASP A 418 -9.39 4.84 -12.03
N ILE A 419 -10.66 5.15 -11.73
CA ILE A 419 -11.77 5.08 -12.71
C ILE A 419 -11.49 6.02 -13.90
N VAL A 420 -11.10 7.26 -13.62
CA VAL A 420 -10.87 8.29 -14.63
C VAL A 420 -9.68 7.90 -15.53
N ASP A 421 -8.64 7.30 -14.95
CA ASP A 421 -7.47 6.80 -15.65
C ASP A 421 -7.80 5.60 -16.54
N VAL A 422 -8.56 4.62 -16.04
CA VAL A 422 -9.02 3.47 -16.82
C VAL A 422 -9.86 3.93 -18.01
N LEU A 423 -10.77 4.89 -17.81
CA LEU A 423 -11.58 5.43 -18.89
C LEU A 423 -10.72 6.07 -19.99
N TYR A 424 -9.67 6.81 -19.63
CA TYR A 424 -8.76 7.39 -20.62
C TYR A 424 -7.85 6.36 -21.27
N ALA A 425 -7.29 5.41 -20.51
CA ALA A 425 -6.46 4.34 -21.02
C ALA A 425 -7.21 3.47 -22.06
N GLN A 426 -8.48 3.18 -21.81
CA GLN A 426 -9.28 2.28 -22.64
C GLN A 426 -10.03 2.97 -23.78
N ASN A 427 -10.34 4.27 -23.66
CA ASN A 427 -11.20 4.97 -24.62
C ASN A 427 -10.60 6.27 -25.16
N ILE A 428 -9.45 6.73 -24.65
CA ILE A 428 -8.78 7.97 -25.08
C ILE A 428 -9.78 9.15 -25.09
N GLU A 429 -10.62 9.18 -24.05
CA GLU A 429 -11.60 10.22 -23.77
C GLU A 429 -11.22 10.91 -22.46
N THR A 430 -10.93 12.20 -22.51
CA THR A 430 -10.85 13.02 -21.29
C THR A 430 -12.25 13.18 -20.68
N PRO A 431 -12.37 13.61 -19.40
CA PRO A 431 -13.68 13.84 -18.78
C PRO A 431 -14.63 14.72 -19.61
N GLN A 432 -14.12 15.78 -20.24
CA GLN A 432 -14.92 16.66 -21.10
C GLN A 432 -15.38 15.96 -22.39
N GLN A 433 -14.66 14.91 -22.82
CA GLN A 433 -14.95 14.13 -24.03
C GLN A 433 -15.79 12.87 -23.78
N TRP A 434 -16.00 12.47 -22.52
CA TRP A 434 -16.79 11.29 -22.16
C TRP A 434 -18.08 11.16 -22.94
N SER A 435 -18.20 10.04 -23.65
CA SER A 435 -19.35 9.70 -24.49
C SER A 435 -20.30 8.73 -23.80
N THR A 436 -21.56 8.71 -24.25
CA THR A 436 -22.56 7.73 -23.78
C THR A 436 -22.23 6.30 -24.21
N ALA A 437 -21.37 6.12 -25.22
CA ALA A 437 -20.94 4.78 -25.64
C ALA A 437 -19.98 4.20 -24.60
N THR A 438 -18.93 4.96 -24.27
CA THR A 438 -17.95 4.63 -23.23
C THR A 438 -18.62 4.32 -21.90
N TRP A 439 -19.49 5.20 -21.41
CA TRP A 439 -20.15 5.01 -20.11
C TRP A 439 -21.16 3.86 -20.10
N LYS A 440 -21.72 3.49 -21.26
CA LYS A 440 -22.57 2.31 -21.37
C LYS A 440 -21.75 1.03 -21.27
N GLU A 441 -20.62 0.97 -21.97
CA GLU A 441 -19.69 -0.16 -21.92
C GLU A 441 -19.12 -0.33 -20.52
N PHE A 442 -18.59 0.74 -19.94
CA PHE A 442 -18.07 0.76 -18.58
C PHE A 442 -19.14 0.35 -17.55
N GLY A 443 -20.34 0.94 -17.60
CA GLY A 443 -21.41 0.55 -16.69
C GLY A 443 -21.91 -0.89 -16.88
N THR A 444 -21.72 -1.49 -18.07
CA THR A 444 -22.03 -2.91 -18.28
C THR A 444 -21.01 -3.77 -17.57
N TRP A 445 -19.72 -3.46 -17.74
CA TRP A 445 -18.63 -4.13 -17.02
C TRP A 445 -18.81 -4.05 -15.50
N VAL A 446 -19.05 -2.87 -14.92
CA VAL A 446 -19.26 -2.71 -13.47
C VAL A 446 -20.44 -3.56 -12.96
N ARG A 447 -21.54 -3.65 -13.71
CA ARG A 447 -22.69 -4.48 -13.30
C ARG A 447 -22.44 -5.99 -13.39
N GLU A 448 -21.52 -6.42 -14.25
CA GLU A 448 -21.24 -7.82 -14.52
C GLU A 448 -20.13 -8.35 -13.60
N GLU A 449 -19.15 -7.51 -13.28
CA GLU A 449 -17.88 -7.93 -12.66
C GLU A 449 -17.64 -7.36 -11.26
N GLN A 450 -18.42 -6.38 -10.79
CA GLN A 450 -18.13 -5.64 -9.54
C GLN A 450 -19.25 -5.72 -8.49
N PRO A 451 -18.93 -5.56 -7.19
CA PRO A 451 -19.91 -5.53 -6.12
C PRO A 451 -20.95 -4.40 -6.30
N ALA A 452 -22.14 -4.58 -5.73
CA ALA A 452 -23.28 -3.65 -5.92
C ALA A 452 -22.99 -2.18 -5.53
N GLY A 453 -21.99 -1.92 -4.67
CA GLY A 453 -21.65 -0.57 -4.18
C GLY A 453 -20.94 0.35 -5.18
N GLU A 454 -20.25 -0.18 -6.19
CA GLU A 454 -19.53 0.67 -7.16
C GLU A 454 -20.46 1.44 -8.10
N MET A 455 -21.63 0.88 -8.39
CA MET A 455 -22.63 1.57 -9.21
C MET A 455 -23.17 2.81 -8.52
N ASP A 456 -23.30 2.79 -7.19
CA ASP A 456 -23.76 3.94 -6.41
C ASP A 456 -22.70 5.05 -6.43
N LEU A 457 -21.42 4.70 -6.22
CA LEU A 457 -20.30 5.63 -6.38
C LEU A 457 -20.33 6.37 -7.73
N LEU A 458 -20.49 5.63 -8.83
CA LEU A 458 -20.46 6.22 -10.17
C LEU A 458 -21.68 7.12 -10.42
N ASN A 459 -22.84 6.77 -9.86
CA ASN A 459 -24.03 7.61 -9.92
C ASN A 459 -23.84 8.91 -9.12
N ASP A 460 -23.24 8.83 -7.94
CA ASP A 460 -22.98 9.97 -7.07
C ASP A 460 -21.90 10.88 -7.64
N LEU A 461 -20.80 10.32 -8.15
CA LEU A 461 -19.76 11.05 -8.87
C LEU A 461 -20.36 11.86 -10.03
N LEU A 462 -21.12 11.22 -10.93
CA LEU A 462 -21.71 11.92 -12.07
C LEU A 462 -22.74 12.98 -11.62
N THR A 463 -23.48 12.73 -10.56
CA THR A 463 -24.46 13.68 -10.03
C THR A 463 -23.75 14.89 -9.42
N MET A 464 -22.70 14.65 -8.62
CA MET A 464 -21.84 15.67 -8.03
C MET A 464 -21.23 16.57 -9.10
N LEU A 465 -20.61 15.99 -10.14
CA LEU A 465 -20.00 16.75 -11.24
C LEU A 465 -21.02 17.63 -11.99
N GLY A 466 -22.31 17.27 -11.95
CA GLY A 466 -23.40 18.11 -12.44
C GLY A 466 -23.75 19.27 -11.52
N ASN A 467 -23.82 18.99 -10.21
CA ASN A 467 -24.20 19.96 -9.19
C ASN A 467 -23.14 21.06 -9.02
N VAL A 468 -21.85 20.70 -9.06
CA VAL A 468 -20.74 21.67 -9.00
C VAL A 468 -20.47 22.35 -10.36
N GLY A 469 -21.24 22.04 -11.39
CA GLY A 469 -21.19 22.73 -12.69
C GLY A 469 -20.04 22.30 -13.62
N ILE A 470 -19.25 21.28 -13.26
CA ILE A 470 -18.19 20.73 -14.12
C ILE A 470 -18.77 20.19 -15.44
N PHE A 471 -19.95 19.56 -15.37
CA PHE A 471 -20.68 19.12 -16.55
C PHE A 471 -22.08 19.73 -16.67
N PRO A 472 -22.54 20.06 -17.90
CA PRO A 472 -23.91 20.47 -18.10
C PRO A 472 -24.89 19.37 -17.67
N ALA A 473 -25.97 19.74 -16.98
CA ALA A 473 -27.00 18.79 -16.50
C ALA A 473 -27.52 17.83 -17.60
N LYS A 474 -27.57 18.30 -18.86
CA LYS A 474 -27.94 17.46 -20.00
C LYS A 474 -26.93 16.32 -20.26
N LYS A 475 -25.62 16.60 -20.14
CA LYS A 475 -24.55 15.62 -20.30
C LYS A 475 -24.61 14.60 -19.16
N ILE A 476 -24.75 15.05 -17.91
CA ILE A 476 -24.91 14.17 -16.74
C ILE A 476 -26.07 13.20 -16.90
N LYS A 477 -27.25 13.70 -17.28
CA LYS A 477 -28.42 12.84 -17.53
C LYS A 477 -28.16 11.78 -18.61
N GLN A 478 -27.39 12.13 -19.64
CA GLN A 478 -27.02 11.20 -20.71
C GLN A 478 -26.02 10.14 -20.23
N LEU A 479 -25.00 10.54 -19.45
CA LEU A 479 -24.01 9.63 -18.89
C LEU A 479 -24.62 8.71 -17.85
N LEU A 480 -25.42 9.21 -16.90
CA LEU A 480 -26.17 8.38 -15.92
C LEU A 480 -27.10 7.38 -16.61
N SER A 481 -27.81 7.82 -17.66
CA SER A 481 -28.68 6.92 -18.43
C SER A 481 -27.89 5.86 -19.18
N ALA A 482 -26.67 6.16 -19.62
CA ALA A 482 -25.79 5.21 -20.28
C ALA A 482 -25.18 4.22 -19.29
N LEU A 483 -24.62 4.75 -18.20
CA LEU A 483 -24.08 4.02 -17.06
C LEU A 483 -25.08 2.96 -16.62
N ASN A 484 -26.34 3.32 -16.32
CA ASN A 484 -27.38 2.41 -15.85
C ASN A 484 -28.02 1.51 -16.93
N GLY A 485 -27.46 1.43 -18.14
CA GLY A 485 -27.99 0.58 -19.22
C GLY A 485 -29.30 1.07 -19.86
N ASN A 486 -29.81 2.23 -19.45
CA ASN A 486 -31.09 2.80 -19.85
C ASN A 486 -31.04 3.56 -21.20
N VAL A 487 -30.16 3.18 -22.13
CA VAL A 487 -30.01 3.90 -23.40
C VAL A 487 -31.20 3.62 -24.33
N VAL A 488 -32.08 4.61 -24.47
CA VAL A 488 -33.02 4.65 -25.59
C VAL A 488 -32.23 4.93 -26.87
N SER A 489 -32.07 3.93 -27.73
CA SER A 489 -31.48 4.12 -29.07
C SER A 489 -32.10 5.32 -29.78
N LEU A 490 -31.27 6.24 -30.27
CA LEU A 490 -31.68 7.40 -31.07
C LEU A 490 -32.38 6.98 -32.39
N ASP A 491 -32.28 5.72 -32.81
CA ASP A 491 -33.06 5.18 -33.93
C ASP A 491 -34.56 5.13 -33.62
N LYS A 492 -34.96 5.04 -32.34
CA LYS A 492 -36.37 5.12 -31.91
C LYS A 492 -36.88 6.57 -31.91
N VAL A 493 -36.02 7.56 -31.69
CA VAL A 493 -36.40 8.99 -31.71
C VAL A 493 -36.48 9.54 -33.13
N ARG A 494 -35.67 9.03 -34.08
CA ARG A 494 -35.78 9.40 -35.50
C ARG A 494 -37.06 8.88 -36.18
N LYS A 495 -37.75 7.87 -35.65
CA LYS A 495 -38.99 7.33 -36.23
C LYS A 495 -40.29 8.08 -35.84
N SER A 496 -40.26 9.07 -34.94
CA SER A 496 -41.50 9.74 -34.49
C SER A 496 -41.71 11.19 -34.97
N LYS A 497 -40.75 11.81 -35.68
CA LYS A 497 -40.96 13.13 -36.31
C LYS A 497 -41.13 13.01 -37.82
N GLY A 498 -42.35 12.67 -38.26
CA GLY A 498 -42.65 12.58 -39.69
C GLY A 498 -44.07 12.21 -40.12
N LYS A 499 -45.14 12.54 -39.37
CA LYS A 499 -46.47 12.64 -39.99
C LYS A 499 -46.61 14.00 -40.70
N ILE A 500 -45.97 14.14 -41.86
CA ILE A 500 -46.32 15.19 -42.80
C ILE A 500 -47.51 14.68 -43.62
N LYS A 501 -48.66 15.34 -43.41
CA LYS A 501 -49.86 15.21 -44.22
C LYS A 501 -49.53 15.54 -45.67
N HIS A 502 -49.64 14.57 -46.58
CA HIS A 502 -49.83 14.87 -47.99
C HIS A 502 -51.32 14.97 -48.31
N LYS A 503 -51.75 16.21 -48.63
CA LYS A 503 -53.00 16.51 -49.34
C LYS A 503 -53.05 15.69 -50.64
N LYS A 504 -54.14 14.94 -50.83
CA LYS A 504 -54.53 14.42 -52.15
C LYS A 504 -54.79 15.59 -53.10
N LYS A 505 -54.12 15.59 -54.25
CA LYS A 505 -54.63 16.17 -55.50
C LYS A 505 -54.77 15.04 -56.52
N ARG A 506 -55.99 14.57 -56.70
CA ARG A 506 -56.67 14.46 -58.00
C ARG A 506 -58.14 14.20 -57.73
#